data_AF-A0AAW1VQA0-F1
#
_entry.id   AF-A0AAW1VQA0-F1
#
_cell.length_a   1.000
_cell.length_b   1.000
_cell.length_c   1.000
_cell.angle_alpha   90.00
_cell.angle_beta   90.00
_cell.angle_gamma   90.00
#
_symmetry.space_group_name_H-M   'P 1'
#
loop_
_entity.id
_entity.type
_entity.pdbx_description
1 polymer ?
#
loop_
_entity_poly.entity_id
_entity_poly.type
_entity_poly.pdbx_seq_one_letter_code
_entity_poly.pdbx_strand_id
1 'polypeptide(L)'
;MGLMLRVLGYALYKDGKNTRLPYPLENFHPDVAGRSFHHGRFIQRMREKAVSLPKLEQGTVTSLLEEKGTVKGVQYKSKGNDQELTAHVPLTIVCDGCYSNLRRSLCDPQVKRT
;
A
#
# COMPACT_ATOMS: atom_id res chain seq x y z
N MET A 1 9.55 19.23 11.80
CA MET A 1 9.43 18.78 10.41
C MET A 1 10.50 17.71 10.18
N GLY A 2 10.13 16.43 10.06
CA GLY A 2 11.15 15.37 9.90
C GLY A 2 11.80 15.46 8.52
N LEU A 3 13.13 15.56 8.44
CA LEU A 3 13.86 15.66 7.17
C LEU A 3 13.47 14.51 6.24
N MET A 4 12.85 14.84 5.11
CA MET A 4 12.71 13.93 3.97
C MET A 4 13.94 14.16 3.10
N LEU A 5 14.82 13.16 2.99
CA LEU A 5 16.08 13.32 2.27
C LEU A 5 15.83 13.21 0.77
N ARG A 6 16.37 14.14 0.00
CA ARG A 6 16.40 14.02 -1.47
C ARG A 6 17.35 12.90 -1.86
N VAL A 7 16.87 12.00 -2.70
CA VAL A 7 17.67 10.95 -3.33
C VAL A 7 17.82 11.34 -4.79
N LEU A 8 19.03 11.33 -5.33
CA LEU A 8 19.33 11.76 -6.71
C LEU A 8 19.71 10.59 -7.63
N GLY A 9 19.68 9.37 -7.11
CA GLY A 9 20.17 8.16 -7.76
C GLY A 9 20.75 7.19 -6.73
N TYR A 10 21.49 6.20 -7.21
CA TYR A 10 22.09 5.14 -6.40
C TYR A 10 23.59 5.08 -6.61
N ALA A 11 24.30 4.55 -5.61
CA ALA A 11 25.68 4.11 -5.76
C ALA A 11 25.70 2.58 -5.79
N LEU A 12 26.37 2.01 -6.78
CA LEU A 12 26.54 0.56 -6.94
C LEU A 12 27.97 0.20 -6.59
N TYR A 13 28.13 -0.82 -5.75
CA TYR A 13 29.43 -1.33 -5.30
C TYR A 13 29.53 -2.81 -5.66
N LYS A 14 30.61 -3.21 -6.32
CA LYS A 14 30.88 -4.60 -6.66
C LYS A 14 32.38 -4.82 -6.83
N ASP A 15 32.93 -5.85 -6.19
CA ASP A 15 34.32 -6.30 -6.33
C ASP A 15 35.36 -5.17 -6.18
N GLY A 16 35.18 -4.30 -5.18
CA GLY A 16 36.05 -3.13 -4.94
C GLY A 16 35.87 -1.97 -5.93
N LYS A 17 35.03 -2.13 -6.96
CA LYS A 17 34.65 -1.06 -7.89
C LYS A 17 33.36 -0.40 -7.44
N ASN A 18 33.20 0.88 -7.77
CA ASN A 18 31.96 1.61 -7.55
C ASN A 18 31.58 2.42 -8.79
N THR A 19 30.27 2.67 -8.93
CA THR A 19 29.74 3.62 -9.91
C THR A 19 28.51 4.33 -9.35
N ARG A 20 28.26 5.55 -9.81
CA ARG A 20 27.06 6.31 -9.49
C ARG A 20 26.07 6.19 -10.63
N LEU A 21 24.85 5.79 -10.31
CA LEU A 21 23.73 5.75 -11.23
C LEU A 21 22.76 6.90 -10.89
N PRO A 22 22.88 8.07 -11.53
CA PRO A 22 21.92 9.16 -11.33
C PRO A 22 20.55 8.77 -11.89
N TYR A 23 19.48 9.42 -11.41
CA TYR A 23 18.18 9.31 -12.07
C TYR A 23 18.23 9.90 -13.49
N PRO A 24 17.55 9.30 -14.49
CA PRO A 24 17.46 9.86 -15.84
C PRO A 24 16.46 11.03 -15.83
N LEU A 25 16.97 12.25 -16.02
CA LEU A 25 16.19 13.50 -15.87
C LEU A 25 16.04 14.30 -17.17
N GLU A 26 16.40 13.73 -18.32
CA GLU A 26 16.49 14.44 -19.62
C GLU A 26 15.16 15.12 -20.00
N ASN A 27 14.03 14.49 -19.66
CA ASN A 27 12.68 14.99 -19.95
C ASN A 27 11.92 15.47 -18.69
N PHE A 28 12.64 15.70 -17.59
CA PHE A 28 12.05 16.05 -16.30
C PHE A 28 12.58 17.38 -15.77
N HIS A 29 11.82 18.00 -14.86
CA HIS A 29 12.28 19.20 -14.18
C HIS A 29 13.56 18.91 -13.36
N PRO A 30 14.57 19.79 -13.33
CA PRO A 30 15.84 19.55 -12.62
C PRO A 30 15.70 19.24 -11.12
N ASP A 31 14.61 19.68 -10.50
CA ASP A 31 14.33 19.43 -9.08
C ASP A 31 13.74 18.05 -8.75
N VAL A 32 13.39 17.26 -9.78
CA VAL A 32 12.89 15.89 -9.60
C VAL A 32 13.94 15.06 -8.88
N ALA A 33 13.50 14.38 -7.83
CA ALA A 33 14.35 13.55 -6.99
C ALA A 33 13.48 12.56 -6.23
N GLY A 34 14.03 11.39 -5.94
CA GLY A 34 13.47 10.45 -4.99
C GLY A 34 13.45 11.03 -3.58
N ARG A 35 12.79 10.34 -2.66
CA ARG A 35 12.71 10.77 -1.27
C ARG A 35 12.86 9.59 -0.33
N SER A 36 13.77 9.72 0.63
CA SER A 36 13.91 8.78 1.74
C SER A 36 13.24 9.35 2.99
N PHE A 37 12.52 8.50 3.71
CA PHE A 37 11.73 8.85 4.89
C PHE A 37 11.43 7.61 5.74
N HIS A 38 11.09 7.84 7.01
CA HIS A 38 10.61 6.77 7.88
C HIS A 38 9.19 6.35 7.48
N HIS A 39 9.02 5.07 7.13
CA HIS A 39 7.74 4.52 6.66
C HIS A 39 6.58 4.80 7.64
N GLY A 40 6.72 4.45 8.92
CA GLY A 40 5.66 4.65 9.91
C GLY A 40 5.20 6.10 10.04
N ARG A 41 6.15 7.06 10.06
CA ARG A 41 5.84 8.50 10.11
C ARG A 41 5.14 8.97 8.84
N PHE A 42 5.52 8.43 7.67
CA PHE A 42 4.88 8.78 6.41
C PHE A 42 3.44 8.26 6.33
N ILE A 43 3.21 6.98 6.66
CA ILE A 43 1.87 6.39 6.67
C ILE A 43 0.97 7.10 7.70
N GLN A 44 1.48 7.41 8.89
CA GLN A 44 0.72 8.14 9.90
C GLN A 44 0.27 9.52 9.39
N ARG A 45 1.17 10.29 8.78
CA ARG A 45 0.82 11.59 8.18
C ARG A 45 -0.19 11.48 7.03
N MET A 46 -0.08 10.42 6.22
CA MET A 46 -1.07 10.15 5.16
C MET A 46 -2.45 9.89 5.76
N ARG A 47 -2.53 9.09 6.84
CA ARG A 47 -3.79 8.83 7.55
C ARG A 47 -4.35 10.09 8.19
N GLU A 48 -3.52 10.89 8.87
CA GLU A 48 -3.91 12.17 9.45
C GLU A 48 -4.53 13.11 8.40
N LYS A 49 -3.95 13.16 7.19
CA LYS A 49 -4.52 13.92 6.07
C LYS A 49 -5.82 13.33 5.51
N ALA A 50 -6.01 12.02 5.59
CA ALA A 50 -7.24 11.35 5.13
C ALA A 50 -8.38 11.45 6.14
N VAL A 51 -8.11 11.72 7.43
CA VAL A 51 -9.15 11.91 8.47
C VAL A 51 -10.09 13.06 8.13
N SER A 52 -9.68 14.04 7.33
CA SER A 52 -10.56 15.11 6.86
C SER A 52 -11.52 14.69 5.72
N LEU A 53 -11.42 13.45 5.24
CA LEU A 53 -12.27 12.84 4.19
C LEU A 53 -13.29 11.87 4.85
N PRO A 54 -14.22 11.23 4.10
CA PRO A 54 -15.30 10.45 4.71
C PRO A 54 -14.82 9.26 5.56
N LYS A 55 -15.75 8.75 6.39
CA LYS A 55 -15.58 7.78 7.48
C LYS A 55 -14.40 6.80 7.36
N LEU A 56 -13.50 6.86 8.34
CA LEU A 56 -12.46 5.86 8.59
C LEU A 56 -12.90 4.91 9.71
N GLU A 57 -12.73 3.61 9.49
CA GLU A 57 -13.06 2.55 10.46
C GLU A 57 -11.79 1.75 10.79
N GLN A 58 -11.49 1.57 12.08
CA GLN A 58 -10.41 0.67 12.49
C GLN A 58 -10.97 -0.76 12.63
N GLY A 59 -10.56 -1.66 11.73
CA GLY A 59 -10.97 -3.06 11.76
C GLY A 59 -10.13 -3.94 10.85
N THR A 60 -10.42 -5.23 10.86
CA THR A 60 -9.80 -6.22 9.97
C THR A 60 -10.87 -6.79 9.06
N VAL A 61 -10.72 -6.59 7.75
CA VAL A 61 -11.55 -7.26 6.74
C VAL A 61 -11.21 -8.76 6.73
N THR A 62 -12.23 -9.60 6.88
CA THR A 62 -12.08 -11.06 6.96
C THR A 62 -12.35 -11.72 5.61
N SER A 63 -13.34 -11.23 4.85
CA SER A 63 -13.72 -11.79 3.55
C SER A 63 -14.37 -10.73 2.63
N LEU A 64 -14.47 -11.06 1.34
CA LEU A 64 -15.29 -10.33 0.38
C LEU A 64 -16.70 -10.92 0.37
N LEU A 65 -17.71 -10.06 0.31
CA LEU A 65 -19.07 -10.50 0.10
C LEU A 65 -19.32 -10.61 -1.41
N GLU A 66 -19.50 -11.83 -1.91
CA GLU A 66 -19.69 -12.10 -3.33
C GLU A 66 -21.06 -12.72 -3.60
N GLU A 67 -21.75 -12.20 -4.61
CA GLU A 67 -23.02 -12.73 -5.09
C GLU A 67 -22.95 -12.88 -6.62
N LYS A 68 -23.13 -14.11 -7.12
CA LYS A 68 -23.12 -14.43 -8.56
C LYS A 68 -21.89 -13.87 -9.31
N GLY A 69 -20.70 -14.04 -8.74
CA GLY A 69 -19.46 -13.54 -9.36
C GLY A 69 -19.19 -12.04 -9.15
N THR A 70 -20.07 -11.33 -8.44
CA THR A 70 -19.95 -9.88 -8.22
C THR A 70 -19.68 -9.58 -6.75
N VAL A 71 -18.60 -8.85 -6.47
CA VAL A 71 -18.33 -8.34 -5.12
C VAL A 71 -19.35 -7.24 -4.78
N LYS A 72 -20.05 -7.41 -3.67
CA LYS A 72 -21.10 -6.50 -3.16
C LYS A 72 -20.69 -5.80 -1.86
N GLY A 73 -19.50 -6.10 -1.34
CA GLY A 73 -19.06 -5.56 -0.06
C GLY A 73 -17.98 -6.38 0.62
N VAL A 74 -17.85 -6.17 1.92
CA VAL A 74 -16.87 -6.85 2.78
C VAL A 74 -17.50 -7.31 4.09
N GLN A 75 -16.98 -8.40 4.63
CA GLN A 75 -17.15 -8.76 6.04
C GLN A 75 -15.90 -8.32 6.80
N TYR A 76 -16.08 -7.77 8.01
CA TYR A 76 -14.98 -7.25 8.81
C TYR A 76 -15.27 -7.32 10.30
N LYS A 77 -14.22 -7.26 11.12
CA LYS A 77 -14.32 -7.12 12.57
C LYS A 77 -13.80 -5.76 13.00
N SER A 78 -14.62 -4.97 13.70
CA SER A 78 -14.15 -3.70 14.28
C SER A 78 -13.19 -3.96 15.43
N LYS A 79 -12.26 -3.03 15.67
CA LYS A 79 -11.28 -3.18 16.76
C LYS A 79 -12.00 -3.37 18.11
N GLY A 80 -11.66 -4.43 18.84
CA GLY A 80 -12.22 -4.72 20.16
C GLY A 80 -13.60 -5.37 20.14
N ASN A 81 -14.12 -5.71 18.95
CA ASN A 81 -15.32 -6.51 18.78
C ASN A 81 -15.02 -7.69 17.85
N ASP A 82 -15.22 -8.90 18.33
CA ASP A 82 -15.02 -10.13 17.55
C ASP A 82 -16.22 -10.48 16.66
N GLN A 83 -17.33 -9.75 16.79
CA GLN A 83 -18.50 -9.89 15.95
C GLN A 83 -18.17 -9.47 14.51
N GLU A 84 -18.57 -10.31 13.58
CA GLU A 84 -18.43 -10.04 12.16
C GLU A 84 -19.54 -9.09 11.70
N LEU A 85 -19.11 -7.97 11.10
CA LEU A 85 -19.94 -6.92 10.55
C LEU A 85 -19.88 -6.96 9.04
N THR A 86 -20.91 -6.46 8.36
CA THR A 86 -20.97 -6.39 6.90
C THR A 86 -21.10 -4.95 6.43
N ALA A 87 -20.33 -4.59 5.41
CA ALA A 87 -20.46 -3.32 4.71
C ALA A 87 -20.77 -3.59 3.23
N HIS A 88 -21.95 -3.17 2.78
CA HIS A 88 -22.36 -3.27 1.38
C HIS A 88 -21.95 -2.01 0.61
N VAL A 89 -21.22 -2.20 -0.49
CA VAL A 89 -20.75 -1.11 -1.35
C VAL A 89 -20.72 -1.54 -2.82
N PRO A 90 -20.95 -0.62 -3.76
CA PRO A 90 -20.95 -0.94 -5.20
C PRO A 90 -19.54 -1.20 -5.76
N LEU A 91 -18.49 -0.76 -5.07
CA LEU A 91 -17.10 -0.96 -5.46
C LEU A 91 -16.24 -1.19 -4.22
N THR A 92 -15.40 -2.23 -4.26
CA THR A 92 -14.42 -2.54 -3.22
C THR A 92 -13.02 -2.50 -3.84
N ILE A 93 -12.11 -1.73 -3.24
CA ILE A 93 -10.70 -1.66 -3.66
C ILE A 93 -9.86 -2.37 -2.59
N VAL A 94 -9.22 -3.47 -2.97
CA VAL A 94 -8.38 -4.27 -2.05
C VAL A 94 -6.93 -3.77 -2.11
N CYS A 95 -6.45 -3.20 -1.00
CA CYS A 95 -5.11 -2.61 -0.85
C CYS A 95 -4.40 -3.09 0.44
N ASP A 96 -4.50 -4.37 0.80
CA ASP A 96 -4.01 -4.96 2.06
C ASP A 96 -2.55 -5.45 2.01
N GLY A 97 -1.80 -5.09 0.96
CA GLY A 97 -0.34 -5.24 0.89
C GLY A 97 0.16 -6.63 0.46
N CYS A 98 1.46 -6.87 0.61
CA CYS A 98 2.12 -8.06 0.08
C CYS A 98 1.65 -9.39 0.72
N TYR A 99 1.17 -9.34 1.96
CA TYR A 99 0.61 -10.48 2.69
C TYR A 99 -0.91 -10.54 2.63
N SER A 100 -1.51 -10.03 1.54
CA SER A 100 -2.95 -10.01 1.34
C SER A 100 -3.62 -11.34 1.66
N ASN A 101 -4.62 -11.30 2.54
CA ASN A 101 -5.45 -12.46 2.88
C ASN A 101 -6.49 -12.74 1.80
N LEU A 102 -6.90 -11.71 1.06
CA LEU A 102 -7.96 -11.75 0.06
C LEU A 102 -7.43 -12.10 -1.35
N ARG A 103 -6.13 -11.95 -1.61
CA ARG A 103 -5.54 -12.21 -2.93
C ARG A 103 -5.87 -13.60 -3.50
N ARG A 104 -5.98 -14.62 -2.63
CA ARG A 104 -6.29 -16.00 -3.07
C ARG A 104 -7.67 -16.15 -3.69
N SER A 105 -8.65 -15.34 -3.30
CA SER A 105 -9.99 -15.37 -3.89
C SER A 105 -10.11 -14.50 -5.14
N LEU A 106 -9.10 -13.67 -5.43
CA LEU A 106 -9.14 -12.67 -6.51
C LEU A 106 -8.27 -13.02 -7.71
N CYS A 107 -7.26 -13.88 -7.56
CA CYS A 107 -6.29 -14.17 -8.61
C CYS A 107 -5.80 -15.61 -8.56
N ASP A 108 -5.62 -16.20 -9.74
CA ASP A 108 -4.90 -17.47 -9.87
C ASP A 108 -3.38 -17.25 -9.67
N PRO A 109 -2.72 -18.06 -8.83
CA PRO A 109 -1.29 -17.91 -8.59
C PRO A 109 -0.48 -18.29 -9.83
N GLN A 110 0.29 -17.34 -10.37
CA GLN A 110 1.18 -17.57 -11.54
C GLN A 110 2.52 -18.22 -11.17
N VAL A 111 2.87 -18.30 -9.89
CA VAL A 111 4.11 -18.91 -9.40
C VAL A 111 3.75 -19.97 -8.37
N LYS A 112 4.21 -21.21 -8.58
CA LYS A 112 4.09 -22.29 -7.61
C LYS A 112 4.98 -21.98 -6.42
N ARG A 113 4.42 -22.04 -5.22
CA ARG A 113 5.23 -22.00 -3.99
C ARG A 113 5.98 -23.33 -3.90
N THR A 114 7.31 -23.27 -3.83
CA THR A 114 8.18 -24.38 -3.41
C THR A 114 7.87 -24.79 -1.98
#